data_AF-A0A959FSC9-F1
#
_entry.id   AF-A0A959FSC9-F1
#
_cell.length_a   1.000
_cell.length_b   1.000
_cell.length_c   1.000
_cell.angle_alpha   90.00
_cell.angle_beta   90.00
_cell.angle_gamma   90.00
#
_symmetry.space_group_name_H-M   'P 1'
#
loop_
_entity.id
_entity.type
_entity.pdbx_description
1 polymer ?
#
loop_
_entity_poly.entity_id
_entity_poly.type
_entity_poly.pdbx_seq_one_letter_code
_entity_poly.pdbx_strand_id
1 'polypeptide(L)'
;MSIDIRPVTTPTERKAFVRFPFSLYRGNDCWVPPLIADEIKTLDPASNPALNYCDQQYWLAYRDNKIVGRIGAIVHHAYNEKVGEKLGRLNRLEFIEDEAV
;
A
#
# COMPACT_ATOMS: atom_id res chain seq x y z
N MET A 1 1.41 -7.76 -22.96
CA MET A 1 1.00 -8.24 -21.62
C MET A 1 0.47 -7.04 -20.87
N SER A 2 -0.74 -7.10 -20.32
CA SER A 2 -1.37 -5.96 -19.63
C SER A 2 -1.15 -6.05 -18.13
N ILE A 3 -0.94 -4.90 -17.49
CA ILE A 3 -0.98 -4.77 -16.04
C ILE A 3 -2.43 -4.54 -15.61
N ASP A 4 -2.88 -5.30 -14.62
CA ASP A 4 -4.19 -5.15 -13.99
C ASP A 4 -4.03 -4.54 -12.59
N ILE A 5 -4.67 -3.40 -12.35
CA ILE A 5 -4.59 -2.66 -11.09
C ILE A 5 -5.84 -2.92 -10.28
N ARG A 6 -5.69 -3.53 -9.11
CA ARG A 6 -6.82 -3.91 -8.26
C ARG A 6 -6.78 -3.18 -6.93
N PRO A 7 -7.90 -2.58 -6.47
CA PRO A 7 -7.99 -2.02 -5.14
C PRO A 7 -7.93 -3.14 -4.10
N VAL A 8 -7.21 -2.90 -3.01
CA VAL A 8 -7.17 -3.78 -1.84
C VAL A 8 -8.39 -3.47 -0.97
N THR A 9 -9.28 -4.43 -0.82
CA THR A 9 -10.56 -4.27 -0.09
C THR A 9 -10.75 -5.33 0.98
N THR A 10 -10.19 -6.52 0.79
CA THR A 10 -10.35 -7.67 1.69
C THR A 10 -9.16 -7.87 2.63
N PRO A 11 -9.33 -8.56 3.77
CA PRO A 11 -8.21 -8.93 4.64
C PRO A 11 -7.12 -9.77 3.93
N THR A 12 -7.53 -10.64 3.01
CA THR A 12 -6.61 -11.46 2.21
C THR A 12 -5.74 -10.60 1.31
N GLU A 13 -6.34 -9.61 0.64
CA GLU A 13 -5.61 -8.65 -0.19
C GLU A 13 -4.70 -7.74 0.64
N ARG A 14 -5.14 -7.28 1.83
CA ARG A 14 -4.29 -6.53 2.76
C ARG A 14 -3.05 -7.33 3.15
N LYS A 15 -3.21 -8.61 3.45
CA LYS A 15 -2.10 -9.51 3.75
C LYS A 15 -1.17 -9.70 2.55
N ALA A 16 -1.71 -9.80 1.34
CA ALA A 16 -0.92 -9.87 0.11
C ALA A 16 -0.11 -8.58 -0.10
N PHE A 17 -0.74 -7.43 0.11
CA PHE A 17 -0.11 -6.11 0.01
C PHE A 17 1.05 -5.95 1.01
N VAL A 18 0.87 -6.33 2.26
CA VAL A 18 1.92 -6.29 3.30
C VAL A 18 3.07 -7.26 3.01
N ARG A 19 2.78 -8.42 2.40
CA ARG A 19 3.78 -9.45 2.10
C ARG A 19 4.57 -9.22 0.82
N PHE A 20 4.08 -8.40 -0.10
CA PHE A 20 4.77 -8.17 -1.37
C PHE A 20 6.24 -7.73 -1.21
N PRO A 21 6.61 -6.77 -0.33
CA PRO A 21 8.01 -6.39 -0.11
C PRO A 21 8.93 -7.52 0.35
N PHE A 22 8.40 -8.48 1.14
CA PHE A 22 9.17 -9.67 1.56
C PHE A 22 9.56 -10.55 0.38
N SER A 23 8.79 -10.48 -0.70
CA SER A 23 9.05 -11.20 -1.94
C SER A 23 10.03 -10.40 -2.80
N LEU A 24 9.79 -9.09 -2.92
CA LEU A 24 10.57 -8.15 -3.72
C LEU A 24 12.02 -8.02 -3.24
N TYR A 25 12.22 -7.87 -1.93
CA TYR A 25 13.54 -7.63 -1.33
C TYR A 25 14.18 -8.90 -0.75
N ARG A 26 13.72 -10.09 -1.17
CA ARG A 26 14.29 -11.35 -0.71
C ARG A 26 15.78 -11.41 -1.06
N GLY A 27 16.63 -11.59 -0.05
CA GLY A 27 18.08 -11.66 -0.23
C GLY A 27 18.78 -10.30 -0.32
N ASN A 28 18.07 -9.20 -0.08
CA ASN A 28 18.68 -7.88 0.04
C ASN A 28 19.11 -7.63 1.50
N ASP A 29 20.42 -7.60 1.75
CA ASP A 29 21.01 -7.41 3.09
C ASP A 29 20.73 -6.02 3.70
N CYS A 30 20.35 -5.03 2.88
CA CYS A 30 20.02 -3.68 3.33
C CYS A 30 18.54 -3.51 3.68
N TRP A 31 17.71 -4.52 3.43
CA TRP A 31 16.27 -4.44 3.69
C TRP A 31 15.93 -5.00 5.07
N VAL A 32 15.30 -4.16 5.91
CA VAL A 32 14.83 -4.55 7.23
C VAL A 32 13.33 -4.87 7.16
N PRO A 33 12.91 -6.14 7.33
CA PRO A 33 11.50 -6.51 7.25
C PRO A 33 10.69 -5.91 8.40
N PRO A 34 9.54 -5.27 8.14
CA PRO A 34 8.65 -4.80 9.20
C PRO A 34 7.91 -5.98 9.87
N LEU A 35 7.33 -5.73 11.05
CA LEU A 35 6.44 -6.72 11.68
C LEU A 35 5.12 -6.80 10.90
N ILE A 36 4.86 -7.97 10.29
CA ILE A 36 3.67 -8.19 9.43
C ILE A 36 2.37 -7.84 10.16
N ALA A 37 2.25 -8.22 11.44
CA ALA A 37 1.04 -7.98 12.21
C ALA A 37 0.77 -6.48 12.43
N ASP A 38 1.82 -5.69 12.65
CA ASP A 38 1.69 -4.26 12.87
C ASP A 38 1.36 -3.54 11.57
N GLU A 39 2.02 -3.89 10.46
CA GLU A 39 1.65 -3.37 9.15
C GLU A 39 0.17 -3.66 8.83
N ILE A 40 -0.30 -4.90 9.03
CA ILE A 40 -1.72 -5.24 8.80
C ILE A 40 -2.66 -4.35 9.64
N LYS A 41 -2.35 -4.12 10.92
CA LYS A 41 -3.16 -3.23 11.78
C LYS A 41 -3.19 -1.79 11.25
N THR A 42 -2.07 -1.27 10.74
CA THR A 42 -2.05 0.10 10.20
C THR A 42 -2.92 0.25 8.94
N LEU A 43 -3.07 -0.81 8.15
CA LEU A 43 -3.90 -0.83 6.94
C LEU A 43 -5.37 -1.17 7.21
N ASP A 44 -5.72 -1.59 8.42
CA ASP A 44 -7.04 -2.10 8.73
C ASP A 44 -7.97 -1.02 9.33
N PRO A 45 -9.06 -0.64 8.63
CA PRO A 45 -10.00 0.37 9.10
C PRO A 45 -10.61 0.09 10.47
N ALA A 46 -10.77 -1.19 10.82
CA ALA A 46 -11.33 -1.57 12.11
C ALA A 46 -10.37 -1.33 13.29
N SER A 47 -9.07 -1.22 13.05
CA SER A 47 -8.06 -1.11 14.11
C SER A 47 -7.23 0.17 14.08
N ASN A 48 -7.27 0.97 13.01
CA ASN A 48 -6.55 2.23 12.91
C ASN A 48 -7.48 3.47 13.03
N PRO A 49 -7.51 4.15 14.20
CA PRO A 49 -8.35 5.34 14.42
C PRO A 49 -8.04 6.52 13.49
N ALA A 50 -6.84 6.58 12.90
CA ALA A 50 -6.48 7.65 11.98
C ALA A 50 -7.36 7.67 10.73
N LEU A 51 -7.97 6.53 10.38
CA LEU A 51 -8.90 6.39 9.25
C LEU A 51 -10.25 7.07 9.50
N ASN A 52 -10.55 7.51 10.73
CA ASN A 52 -11.73 8.34 10.99
C ASN A 52 -11.64 9.75 10.36
N TYR A 53 -10.43 10.21 10.06
CA TYR A 53 -10.16 11.55 9.52
C TYR A 53 -9.35 11.53 8.23
N CYS A 54 -9.02 10.33 7.75
CA CYS A 54 -8.22 10.12 6.55
C CYS A 54 -8.87 9.09 5.64
N ASP A 55 -9.03 9.43 4.36
CA ASP A 55 -9.31 8.43 3.35
C ASP A 55 -8.00 7.75 2.96
N GLN A 56 -7.98 6.42 2.95
CA GLN A 56 -6.87 5.64 2.44
C GLN A 56 -7.37 4.60 1.44
N GLN A 57 -6.61 4.41 0.38
CA GLN A 57 -6.82 3.31 -0.54
C GLN A 57 -5.46 2.75 -0.94
N TYR A 58 -5.42 1.42 -1.06
CA TYR A 58 -4.25 0.68 -1.50
C TYR A 58 -4.58 -0.07 -2.78
N TRP A 59 -3.58 -0.28 -3.62
CA TRP A 59 -3.70 -1.03 -4.87
C TRP A 59 -2.54 -1.99 -5.04
N LEU A 60 -2.82 -3.09 -5.74
CA LEU A 60 -1.84 -4.05 -6.21
C LEU A 60 -1.87 -4.10 -7.73
N ALA A 61 -0.68 -4.11 -8.33
CA ALA A 61 -0.49 -4.33 -9.75
C ALA A 61 -0.23 -5.80 -10.02
N TYR A 62 -0.95 -6.38 -10.99
CA TYR A 62 -0.85 -7.77 -11.39
C TYR A 62 -0.40 -7.92 -12.84
N ARG A 63 0.53 -8.85 -13.07
CA ARG A 63 0.87 -9.39 -14.40
C ARG A 63 0.75 -10.90 -14.33
N ASP A 64 -0.08 -11.50 -15.18
CA ASP A 64 -0.33 -12.95 -15.20
C ASP A 64 -0.67 -13.54 -13.82
N ASN A 65 -1.56 -12.85 -13.08
CA ASN A 65 -1.97 -13.17 -11.70
C ASN A 65 -0.83 -13.12 -10.64
N LYS A 66 0.36 -12.64 -10.99
CA LYS A 66 1.44 -12.36 -10.05
C LYS A 66 1.45 -10.89 -9.68
N ILE A 67 1.63 -10.60 -8.41
CA ILE A 67 1.80 -9.22 -7.93
C ILE A 67 3.17 -8.74 -8.43
N VAL A 68 3.18 -7.60 -9.12
CA VAL A 68 4.39 -6.95 -9.65
C VAL A 68 4.64 -5.58 -9.05
N GLY A 69 3.67 -5.03 -8.33
CA GLY A 69 3.82 -3.76 -7.63
C GLY A 69 2.70 -3.47 -6.64
N ARG A 70 2.91 -2.47 -5.80
CA ARG A 70 1.96 -1.98 -4.82
C ARG A 70 2.08 -0.46 -4.66
N ILE A 71 0.98 0.19 -4.30
CA ILE A 71 0.95 1.62 -3.97
C ILE A 71 -0.21 1.91 -3.00
N GLY A 72 -0.01 2.87 -2.10
CA GLY A 72 -1.08 3.44 -1.28
C GLY A 72 -1.23 4.94 -1.50
N ALA A 73 -2.44 5.44 -1.29
CA ALA A 73 -2.75 6.86 -1.26
C ALA A 73 -3.49 7.21 0.03
N ILE A 74 -3.27 8.42 0.53
CA ILE A 74 -3.96 8.97 1.70
C ILE A 74 -4.34 10.42 1.47
N VAL A 75 -5.57 10.78 1.85
CA VAL A 75 -6.04 12.16 1.97
C VAL A 75 -6.36 12.41 3.44
N HIS A 76 -5.77 13.46 4.03
CA HIS A 76 -5.96 13.79 5.44
C HIS A 76 -6.85 15.03 5.57
N HIS A 77 -8.14 14.83 5.80
CA HIS A 77 -9.14 15.90 5.74
C HIS A 77 -8.91 17.00 6.77
N ALA A 78 -8.68 16.63 8.04
CA ALA A 78 -8.45 17.62 9.10
C ALA A 78 -7.16 18.45 8.91
N TYR A 79 -6.15 17.89 8.24
CA TYR A 79 -4.94 18.64 7.91
C TYR A 79 -5.22 19.61 6.76
N ASN A 80 -5.87 19.13 5.71
CA ASN A 80 -6.30 19.94 4.56
C ASN A 80 -7.16 21.13 4.99
N GLU A 81 -8.13 20.90 5.89
CA GLU A 81 -8.95 21.97 6.47
C GLU A 81 -8.11 22.98 7.27
N LYS A 82 -7.18 22.50 8.11
CA LYS A 82 -6.32 23.37 8.93
C LYS A 82 -5.43 24.28 8.09
N VAL A 83 -4.93 23.81 6.95
CA VAL A 83 -3.98 24.56 6.11
C VAL A 83 -4.64 25.23 4.90
N GLY A 84 -5.91 24.94 4.63
CA GLY A 84 -6.66 25.50 3.50
C GLY A 84 -6.27 24.92 2.12
N GLU A 85 -5.63 23.76 2.08
CA GLU A 85 -5.09 23.14 0.85
C GLU A 85 -5.72 21.78 0.57
N LYS A 86 -5.71 21.35 -0.69
CA LYS A 86 -6.18 20.01 -1.11
C LYS A 86 -5.00 19.08 -1.35
N LEU A 87 -4.48 18.49 -0.27
CA LEU A 87 -3.29 17.65 -0.32
C LEU A 87 -3.65 16.16 -0.26
N GLY A 88 -2.88 15.37 -1.01
CA GLY A 88 -2.85 13.91 -0.95
C GLY A 88 -1.40 13.43 -0.87
N ARG A 89 -1.18 12.25 -0.32
CA ARG A 89 0.15 11.63 -0.25
C ARG A 89 0.10 10.22 -0.81
N LEU A 90 1.13 9.87 -1.57
CA LEU A 90 1.40 8.50 -1.97
C LEU A 90 2.35 7.87 -0.95
N ASN A 91 2.17 6.59 -0.67
CA ASN A 91 3.03 5.82 0.22
C ASN A 91 3.20 4.39 -0.31
N ARG A 92 4.17 3.66 0.26
CA ARG A 92 4.39 2.23 -0.01
C ARG A 92 4.43 1.92 -1.51
N LEU A 93 5.11 2.78 -2.28
CA LEU A 93 5.31 2.57 -3.71
C LEU A 93 6.50 1.64 -3.90
N GLU A 94 6.23 0.39 -4.29
CA GLU A 94 7.24 -0.64 -4.52
C GLU A 94 6.81 -1.51 -5.69
N PHE A 95 7.73 -1.85 -6.58
CA PHE A 95 7.48 -2.64 -7.78
C PHE A 95 8.77 -3.33 -8.25
N ILE A 96 8.62 -4.33 -9.11
CA ILE A 96 9.75 -4.99 -9.75
C ILE A 96 10.45 -4.06 -10.73
N GLU A 97 11.74 -4.25 -10.98
CA GLU A 97 12.48 -3.49 -11.99
C GLU A 97 12.11 -3.97 -13.40
N ASP A 98 11.05 -3.38 -13.95
CA ASP A 98 10.50 -3.67 -15.27
C ASP A 98 9.85 -2.41 -15.83
N GLU A 99 10.22 -2.00 -17.05
CA GLU A 99 9.77 -0.74 -17.66
C GLU A 99 8.24 -0.63 -17.80
N ALA A 100 7.54 -1.76 -17.87
CA ALA A 100 6.10 -1.79 -18.03
C ALA A 100 5.33 -1.88 -16.69
N VAL A 101 6.00 -1.71 -15.53
CA VAL A 101 5.38 -1.66 -14.18
C VAL A 101 5.63 -0.29 -13.55
#